data_AF-A0A9W8NEI6-F1
#
_entry.id   AF-A0A9W8NEI6-F1
#
_cell.length_a   1.000
_cell.length_b   1.000
_cell.length_c   1.000
_cell.angle_alpha   90.00
_cell.angle_beta   90.00
_cell.angle_gamma   90.00
#
_symmetry.space_group_name_H-M   'P 1'
#
loop_
_entity.id
_entity.type
_entity.pdbx_description
1 polymer ?
#
loop_
_entity_poly.entity_id
_entity_poly.type
_entity_poly.pdbx_seq_one_letter_code
_entity_poly.pdbx_strand_id
1 'polypeptide(L)'
;MASKLSPLLLRSAIRSAARAPRPHIRTFTAASPRRSDTLAVHRNTPDNNPDIPFKFNAQNEKLMAEILKRYPPQYKKAAVMPLLDLGQRQHGFTSISVMNEVARLLEMPPARVYEVASFYTMYNRTPVGKFHVQACTTVSE
;
A
#
# COMPACT_ATOMS: atom_id res chain seq x y z
N MET A 1 -2.14 -94.77 -28.47
CA MET A 1 -3.05 -93.61 -28.42
C MET A 1 -3.04 -93.10 -26.99
N ALA A 2 -2.21 -92.09 -26.74
CA ALA A 2 -1.71 -91.74 -25.41
C ALA A 2 -2.61 -90.73 -24.68
N SER A 3 -2.84 -91.05 -23.40
CA SER A 3 -2.93 -90.16 -22.24
C SER A 3 -4.01 -89.07 -22.21
N LYS A 4 -5.10 -89.40 -21.48
CA LYS A 4 -5.80 -88.49 -20.58
C LYS A 4 -4.84 -88.05 -19.47
N LEU A 5 -4.69 -86.75 -19.23
CA LEU A 5 -4.24 -86.17 -17.96
C LEU A 5 -4.36 -84.65 -18.03
N SER A 6 -5.46 -84.11 -17.50
CA SER A 6 -5.41 -82.78 -16.89
C SER A 6 -4.77 -82.96 -15.51
N PRO A 7 -3.84 -82.09 -15.13
CA PRO A 7 -4.06 -81.40 -13.88
C PRO A 7 -3.89 -79.89 -14.05
N LEU A 8 -4.92 -79.17 -13.61
CA LEU A 8 -4.83 -77.85 -13.03
C LEU A 8 -3.59 -77.78 -12.14
N LEU A 9 -2.54 -77.06 -12.57
CA LEU A 9 -1.46 -76.51 -11.73
C LEU A 9 -0.49 -75.73 -12.63
N LEU A 10 -0.91 -74.58 -13.14
CA LEU A 10 0.03 -73.47 -13.31
C LEU A 10 -0.53 -72.27 -12.56
N ARG A 11 -0.12 -72.25 -11.30
CA ARG A 11 -0.16 -71.16 -10.35
C ARG A 11 -0.01 -69.79 -11.03
N SER A 12 -1.00 -68.95 -10.78
CA SER A 12 -0.83 -67.57 -10.29
C SER A 12 0.58 -66.99 -10.41
N ALA A 13 0.76 -66.00 -11.28
CA ALA A 13 1.42 -64.73 -10.97
C ALA A 13 1.78 -63.96 -12.25
N ILE A 14 0.77 -63.45 -12.97
CA ILE A 14 1.00 -62.18 -13.67
C ILE A 14 0.80 -61.13 -12.57
N ARG A 15 1.92 -60.80 -11.92
CA ARG A 15 1.99 -59.72 -10.93
C ARG A 15 1.26 -58.51 -11.52
N SER A 16 0.19 -58.06 -10.86
CA SER A 16 -0.16 -56.65 -10.93
C SER A 16 1.12 -55.89 -10.65
N ALA A 17 1.65 -55.19 -11.66
CA ALA A 17 2.58 -54.12 -11.40
C ALA A 17 1.78 -53.09 -10.60
N ALA A 18 1.80 -53.24 -9.27
CA ALA A 18 1.26 -52.25 -8.36
C ALA A 18 2.00 -50.97 -8.69
N ARG A 19 1.31 -50.04 -9.35
CA ARG A 19 1.80 -48.72 -9.65
C ARG A 19 2.00 -48.06 -8.28
N ALA A 20 3.23 -48.12 -7.76
CA ALA A 20 3.54 -47.52 -6.47
C ALA A 20 3.08 -46.06 -6.51
N PRO A 21 2.31 -45.59 -5.51
CA PRO A 21 1.89 -44.20 -5.48
C PRO A 21 3.16 -43.35 -5.42
N ARG A 22 3.42 -42.58 -6.47
CA ARG A 22 4.50 -41.60 -6.45
C ARG A 22 4.20 -40.64 -5.30
N PRO A 23 5.12 -40.43 -4.34
CA PRO A 23 4.88 -39.43 -3.32
C PRO A 23 4.72 -38.08 -4.03
N HIS A 24 3.54 -37.49 -3.93
CA HIS A 24 3.30 -36.13 -4.38
C HIS A 24 4.02 -35.18 -3.43
N ILE A 25 5.33 -35.04 -3.60
CA ILE A 25 6.09 -33.96 -2.96
C ILE A 25 5.70 -32.69 -3.74
N ARG A 26 4.77 -31.91 -3.19
CA ARG A 26 4.58 -30.54 -3.64
C ARG A 26 5.85 -29.78 -3.28
N THR A 27 6.64 -29.39 -4.26
CA THR A 27 7.67 -28.37 -4.08
C THR A 27 6.97 -27.09 -3.63
N PHE A 28 7.31 -26.61 -2.42
CA PHE A 28 6.87 -25.29 -1.98
C PHE A 28 7.51 -24.26 -2.91
N THR A 29 6.74 -23.69 -3.84
CA THR A 29 7.13 -22.50 -4.57
C THR A 29 6.71 -21.29 -3.76
N ALA A 30 7.67 -20.65 -3.09
CA ALA A 30 7.47 -19.33 -2.52
C ALA A 30 7.52 -18.30 -3.65
N ALA A 31 6.38 -17.73 -4.03
CA ALA A 31 6.39 -16.53 -4.85
C ALA A 31 6.96 -15.38 -4.01
N SER A 32 7.83 -14.55 -4.60
CA SER A 32 8.28 -13.33 -3.94
C SER A 32 7.07 -12.48 -3.56
N PRO A 33 6.98 -11.99 -2.31
CA PRO A 33 5.88 -11.11 -1.93
C PRO A 33 5.95 -9.85 -2.81
N ARG A 34 4.83 -9.50 -3.47
CA ARG A 34 4.68 -8.16 -4.05
C ARG A 34 4.68 -7.17 -2.91
N ARG A 35 5.75 -6.39 -2.80
CA ARG A 35 5.80 -5.24 -1.90
C ARG A 35 4.89 -4.16 -2.48
N SER A 36 4.22 -3.41 -1.61
CA SER A 36 3.56 -2.17 -2.03
C SER A 36 4.60 -1.22 -2.61
N ASP A 37 4.17 -0.41 -3.56
CA ASP A 37 4.99 0.65 -4.17
C ASP A 37 5.38 1.73 -3.15
N THR A 38 4.53 1.94 -2.15
CA THR A 38 4.68 2.96 -1.12
C THR A 38 4.76 2.33 0.28
N LEU A 39 5.70 2.80 1.10
CA LEU A 39 5.83 2.39 2.51
C LEU A 39 4.81 3.14 3.36
N ALA A 40 3.99 2.44 4.15
CA ALA A 40 3.02 3.08 5.07
C ALA A 40 3.67 3.61 6.37
N VAL A 41 4.96 3.34 6.57
CA VAL A 41 5.73 3.79 7.74
C VAL A 41 6.69 4.90 7.36
N HIS A 42 6.83 5.91 8.21
CA HIS A 42 7.81 6.96 8.03
C HIS A 42 9.17 6.51 8.60
N ARG A 43 10.24 6.85 7.90
CA ARG A 43 11.63 6.72 8.36
C ARG A 43 12.30 8.06 8.09
N ASN A 44 12.99 8.58 9.09
CA ASN A 44 13.65 9.88 8.98
C ASN A 44 14.75 9.79 7.89
N THR A 45 14.65 10.66 6.90
CA THR A 45 15.69 10.90 5.90
C THR A 45 16.26 12.31 6.08
N PRO A 46 17.42 12.63 5.46
CA PRO A 46 17.96 13.99 5.51
C PRO A 46 16.97 15.05 4.99
N ASP A 47 16.15 14.69 3.99
CA ASP A 47 15.20 15.60 3.34
C ASP A 47 13.78 15.57 3.94
N ASN A 48 13.46 14.56 4.76
CA ASN A 48 12.14 14.37 5.36
C ASN A 48 12.28 13.87 6.80
N ASN A 49 12.32 14.81 7.73
CA ASN A 49 12.43 14.60 9.17
C ASN A 49 11.58 15.65 9.91
N PRO A 50 11.21 15.41 11.17
CA PRO A 50 10.39 16.36 11.94
C PRO A 50 11.13 17.63 12.35
N ASP A 51 12.46 17.65 12.26
CA ASP A 51 13.31 18.76 12.70
C ASP A 51 13.36 19.88 11.67
N ILE A 52 13.13 19.59 10.38
CA ILE A 52 13.04 20.60 9.32
C ILE A 52 11.78 21.44 9.55
N PRO A 53 11.90 22.76 9.77
CA PRO A 53 10.75 23.62 9.97
C PRO A 53 10.02 23.85 8.64
N PHE A 54 8.70 23.66 8.65
CA PHE A 54 7.82 24.05 7.55
C PHE A 54 6.83 25.11 8.03
N LYS A 55 6.67 26.18 7.23
CA LYS A 55 5.66 27.21 7.45
C LYS A 55 4.98 27.58 6.13
N PHE A 56 3.71 27.94 6.21
CA PHE A 56 2.98 28.45 5.06
C PHE A 56 3.49 29.84 4.65
N ASN A 57 3.46 30.14 3.35
CA ASN A 57 3.77 31.48 2.87
C ASN A 57 2.59 32.44 3.14
N ALA A 58 2.85 33.75 3.12
CA ALA A 58 1.83 34.77 3.42
C ALA A 58 0.61 34.74 2.46
N GLN A 59 0.76 34.19 1.24
CA GLN A 59 -0.34 34.01 0.30
C GLN A 59 -1.25 32.83 0.71
N ASN A 60 -0.65 31.71 1.07
CA ASN A 60 -1.32 30.49 1.51
C ASN A 60 -1.97 30.67 2.89
N GLU A 61 -1.42 31.53 3.76
CA GLU A 61 -2.07 31.90 5.01
C GLU A 61 -3.43 32.56 4.79
N LYS A 62 -3.58 33.39 3.75
CA LYS A 62 -4.87 34.00 3.38
C LYS A 62 -5.85 32.94 2.87
N LEU A 63 -5.38 32.06 1.98
CA LEU A 63 -6.19 30.95 1.45
C LEU A 63 -6.62 29.98 2.56
N MET A 64 -5.74 29.70 3.52
CA MET A 64 -6.04 28.91 4.70
C MET A 64 -7.17 29.54 5.52
N ALA A 65 -7.12 30.86 5.75
CA ALA A 65 -8.19 31.56 6.47
C ALA A 65 -9.54 31.47 5.73
N GLU A 66 -9.53 31.51 4.39
CA GLU A 66 -10.74 31.30 3.58
C GLU A 66 -11.26 29.87 3.66
N ILE A 67 -10.37 28.86 3.63
CA ILE A 67 -10.73 27.45 3.77
C ILE A 67 -11.37 27.21 5.15
N LEU A 68 -10.77 27.74 6.22
CA LEU A 68 -11.27 27.57 7.58
C LEU A 68 -12.65 28.18 7.78
N LYS A 69 -12.97 29.29 7.10
CA LYS A 69 -14.32 29.90 7.14
C LYS A 69 -15.43 29.02 6.57
N ARG A 70 -15.10 28.04 5.72
CA ARG A 70 -16.08 27.10 5.14
C ARG A 70 -16.59 26.09 6.16
N TYR A 71 -15.86 25.90 7.26
CA TYR A 71 -16.19 24.94 8.29
C TYR A 71 -16.62 25.65 9.57
N PRO A 72 -17.62 25.14 10.31
CA PRO A 72 -17.96 25.66 11.61
C PRO A 72 -16.76 25.57 12.58
N PRO A 73 -16.63 26.51 13.53
CA PRO A 73 -15.47 26.57 14.44
C PRO A 73 -15.29 25.30 15.28
N GLN A 74 -16.39 24.62 15.63
CA GLN A 74 -16.38 23.36 16.37
C GLN A 74 -15.78 22.19 15.56
N TYR A 75 -15.85 22.26 14.22
CA TYR A 75 -15.46 21.20 13.31
C TYR A 75 -14.30 21.61 12.38
N LYS A 76 -13.40 22.47 12.85
CA LYS A 76 -12.21 22.91 12.07
C LYS A 76 -11.35 21.74 11.55
N LYS A 77 -11.37 20.59 12.24
CA LYS A 77 -10.65 19.36 11.84
C LYS A 77 -11.06 18.85 10.45
N ALA A 78 -12.27 19.17 9.98
CA ALA A 78 -12.72 18.82 8.63
C ALA A 78 -11.90 19.51 7.52
N ALA A 79 -11.19 20.59 7.83
CA ALA A 79 -10.30 21.27 6.89
C ALA A 79 -8.95 20.55 6.67
N VAL A 80 -8.72 19.36 7.24
CA VAL A 80 -7.44 18.64 7.09
C VAL A 80 -7.07 18.36 5.64
N MET A 81 -8.03 17.92 4.81
CA MET A 81 -7.77 17.61 3.40
C MET A 81 -7.33 18.84 2.59
N PRO A 82 -8.08 19.96 2.59
CA PRO A 82 -7.66 21.14 1.82
C PRO A 82 -6.38 21.78 2.34
N LEU A 83 -6.09 21.72 3.66
CA LEU A 83 -4.84 22.24 4.20
C LEU A 83 -3.62 21.37 3.85
N LEU A 84 -3.79 20.03 3.84
CA LEU A 84 -2.74 19.13 3.36
C LEU A 84 -2.45 19.35 1.87
N ASP A 85 -3.50 19.54 1.04
CA ASP A 85 -3.32 19.82 -0.39
C ASP A 85 -2.59 21.15 -0.60
N LEU A 86 -2.93 22.19 0.18
CA LEU A 86 -2.25 23.47 0.13
C LEU A 86 -0.76 23.34 0.52
N GLY A 87 -0.46 22.56 1.56
CA GLY A 87 0.91 22.25 1.98
C GLY A 87 1.69 21.50 0.91
N GLN A 88 1.08 20.50 0.29
CA GLN A 88 1.66 19.74 -0.82
C GLN A 88 1.95 20.62 -2.03
N ARG A 89 1.06 21.54 -2.40
CA ARG A 89 1.30 22.47 -3.52
C ARG A 89 2.45 23.43 -3.25
N GLN A 90 2.63 23.86 -2.00
CA GLN A 90 3.73 24.75 -1.62
C GLN A 90 5.07 24.01 -1.60
N HIS A 91 5.11 22.80 -1.04
CA HIS A 91 6.33 22.04 -0.81
C HIS A 91 6.69 21.07 -1.97
N GLY A 92 5.73 20.72 -2.81
CA GLY A 92 5.82 19.71 -3.88
C GLY A 92 5.41 18.31 -3.44
N PHE A 93 5.59 17.97 -2.17
CA PHE A 93 5.16 16.72 -1.56
C PHE A 93 4.80 16.94 -0.09
N THR A 94 3.99 16.05 0.49
CA THR A 94 3.55 16.10 1.89
C THR A 94 4.64 15.51 2.80
N SER A 95 5.57 16.34 3.26
CA SER A 95 6.60 15.95 4.24
C SER A 95 6.02 15.79 5.65
N ILE A 96 6.77 15.16 6.55
CA ILE A 96 6.33 14.99 7.95
C ILE A 96 6.16 16.34 8.65
N SER A 97 6.99 17.33 8.31
CA SER A 97 6.90 18.71 8.82
C SER A 97 5.62 19.40 8.36
N VAL A 98 5.20 19.20 7.10
CA VAL A 98 3.92 19.72 6.58
C VAL A 98 2.76 19.13 7.38
N MET A 99 2.75 17.81 7.59
CA MET A 99 1.70 17.15 8.36
C MET A 99 1.64 17.65 9.81
N ASN A 100 2.81 17.86 10.45
CA ASN A 100 2.90 18.37 11.81
C ASN A 100 2.40 19.81 11.93
N GLU A 101 2.70 20.65 10.95
CA GLU A 101 2.23 22.03 10.93
C GLU A 101 0.70 22.09 10.74
N VAL A 102 0.14 21.27 9.85
CA VAL A 102 -1.33 21.16 9.69
C VAL A 102 -1.99 20.65 10.97
N ALA A 103 -1.39 19.66 11.65
CA ALA A 103 -1.88 19.16 12.92
C ALA A 103 -1.91 20.25 14.00
N ARG A 104 -0.86 21.08 14.07
CA ARG A 104 -0.76 22.23 14.97
C ARG A 104 -1.86 23.27 14.68
N LEU A 105 -2.08 23.60 13.41
CA LEU A 105 -3.08 24.59 12.99
C LEU A 105 -4.52 24.15 13.28
N LEU A 106 -4.81 22.86 13.10
CA LEU A 106 -6.15 22.30 13.33
C LEU A 106 -6.39 21.84 14.78
N GLU A 107 -5.39 21.97 15.65
CA GLU A 107 -5.41 21.49 17.03
C GLU A 107 -5.90 20.03 17.12
N MET A 108 -5.28 19.18 16.30
CA MET A 108 -5.56 17.74 16.28
C MET A 108 -4.27 16.93 16.42
N PRO A 109 -4.34 15.69 16.94
CA PRO A 109 -3.17 14.83 17.05
C PRO A 109 -2.54 14.58 15.66
N PRO A 110 -1.20 14.67 15.52
CA PRO A 110 -0.51 14.43 14.24
C PRO A 110 -0.83 13.08 13.62
N ALA A 111 -1.05 12.04 14.45
CA ALA A 111 -1.44 10.71 14.00
C ALA A 111 -2.67 10.72 13.09
N ARG A 112 -3.68 11.57 13.38
CA ARG A 112 -4.87 11.68 12.54
C ARG A 112 -4.58 12.32 11.18
N VAL A 113 -3.61 13.22 11.11
CA VAL A 113 -3.16 13.81 9.85
C VAL A 113 -2.37 12.79 9.04
N TYR A 114 -1.54 11.97 9.70
CA TYR A 114 -0.81 10.88 9.06
C TYR A 114 -1.74 9.81 8.48
N GLU A 115 -2.80 9.47 9.20
CA GLU A 115 -3.86 8.57 8.72
C GLU A 115 -4.44 9.10 7.39
N VAL A 116 -4.90 10.35 7.37
CA VAL A 116 -5.46 10.99 6.17
C VAL A 116 -4.45 11.01 5.01
N ALA A 117 -3.20 11.41 5.27
CA ALA A 117 -2.16 11.49 4.26
C ALA A 117 -1.73 10.11 3.71
N SER A 118 -1.86 9.05 4.50
CA SER A 118 -1.59 7.67 4.07
C SER A 118 -2.78 7.01 3.37
N PHE A 119 -4.00 7.47 3.68
CA PHE A 119 -5.24 6.91 3.16
C PHE A 119 -5.54 7.38 1.72
N TYR A 120 -5.36 8.67 1.44
CA TYR A 120 -5.62 9.21 0.10
C TYR A 120 -4.37 9.16 -0.78
N THR A 121 -4.49 8.52 -1.94
CA THR A 121 -3.39 8.33 -2.91
C THR A 121 -2.89 9.62 -3.56
N MET A 122 -3.61 10.73 -3.44
CA MET A 122 -3.20 12.04 -3.96
C MET A 122 -2.05 12.66 -3.16
N TYR A 123 -1.91 12.30 -1.88
CA TYR A 123 -0.88 12.87 -1.03
C TYR A 123 0.45 12.14 -1.21
N ASN A 124 1.38 12.79 -1.91
CA ASN A 124 2.70 12.23 -2.15
C ASN A 124 3.54 12.40 -0.89
N ARG A 125 3.89 11.31 -0.21
CA ARG A 125 4.69 11.32 1.04
C ARG A 125 6.19 11.29 0.78
N THR A 126 6.57 10.97 -0.44
CA THR A 126 7.92 10.98 -0.97
C THR A 126 8.07 12.09 -2.00
N PRO A 127 9.27 12.67 -2.16
CA PRO A 127 9.51 13.67 -3.19
C PRO A 127 9.20 13.08 -4.58
N VAL A 128 8.37 13.79 -5.35
CA VAL A 128 8.04 13.46 -6.74
C VAL A 128 8.65 14.51 -7.68
N GLY A 129 8.83 14.16 -8.95
CA GLY A 129 9.28 15.12 -9.95
C GLY A 129 8.26 16.25 -10.19
N LYS A 130 8.68 17.28 -10.92
CA LYS A 130 7.83 18.44 -11.28
C LYS A 130 6.53 18.02 -12.00
N PHE A 131 6.60 16.95 -12.79
CA PHE A 131 5.45 16.39 -13.50
C PHE A 131 5.22 14.97 -13.01
N HIS A 132 4.07 14.74 -12.37
CA HIS A 132 3.63 13.42 -11.94
C HIS A 132 2.57 12.90 -12.91
N VAL A 133 2.99 12.07 -13.87
CA VAL A 133 2.11 11.50 -14.90
C VAL A 133 1.45 10.24 -14.35
N GLN A 134 0.12 10.23 -14.23
CA GLN A 134 -0.67 9.09 -13.77
C GLN A 134 -1.45 8.50 -14.95
N ALA A 135 -1.15 7.26 -15.33
CA ALA A 135 -1.85 6.54 -16.38
C ALA A 135 -2.90 5.62 -15.75
N CYS A 136 -4.17 5.84 -16.09
CA CYS A 136 -5.26 4.97 -15.66
C CYS A 136 -5.19 3.64 -16.43
N THR A 137 -5.16 2.51 -15.72
CA THR A 137 -5.15 1.16 -16.31
C THR A 137 -6.40 0.35 -15.94
N THR A 138 -7.46 1.00 -15.45
CA THR A 138 -8.73 0.33 -15.18
C THR A 138 -9.49 0.10 -16.49
N VAL A 139 -10.32 -0.95 -16.53
CA VAL A 139 -11.26 -1.13 -17.63
C VAL A 139 -12.36 -0.06 -17.54
N SER A 140 -12.57 0.65 -18.64
CA SER A 140 -13.69 1.59 -18.80
C SER A 140 -14.84 0.83 -19.45
N GLU A 141 -15.49 -0.03 -18.67
CA GLU A 141 -16.78 -0.61 -19.04
C GLU A 141 -17.93 0.29 -18.57
#